data_AF-A0A1I8JAQ2-F1
#
_entry.id   AF-A0A1I8JAQ2-F1
#
_cell.length_a   1.000
_cell.length_b   1.000
_cell.length_c   1.000
_cell.angle_alpha   90.00
_cell.angle_beta   90.00
_cell.angle_gamma   90.00
#
_symmetry.space_group_name_H-M   'P 1'
#
loop_
_entity.id
_entity.type
_entity.pdbx_description
1 polymer ?
#
loop_
_entity_poly.entity_id
_entity_poly.type
_entity_poly.pdbx_seq_one_letter_code
_entity_poly.pdbx_strand_id
1 'polypeptide(L)'
;QSFNMRAEVSIAVNFVLSFLYNRLPRRRVNLFGEQLDCNLTAKFQGHWYPDQPLKGTAFRCLKISGEQSDPILLEAAKETGLDVGELMKHLPQNLTLWIDPGEVSCRVGEKGSVTQLYSSETAAADSAESLEQQQQQQQQQQQQQH
;
A
#
# COMPACT_ATOMS: atom_id res chain seq x y z
N GLN A 1 19.48 -1.06 1.43
CA GLN A 1 18.06 -0.63 1.47
C GLN A 1 17.24 -1.85 1.82
N SER A 2 16.47 -1.82 2.91
CA SER A 2 15.57 -2.93 3.27
C SER A 2 14.54 -3.12 2.18
N PHE A 3 14.48 -4.32 1.58
CA PHE A 3 13.52 -4.65 0.53
C PHE A 3 12.06 -4.52 0.98
N ASN A 4 11.82 -4.64 2.29
CA ASN A 4 10.49 -4.67 2.87
C ASN A 4 9.74 -3.35 2.62
N MET A 5 10.26 -2.19 3.06
CA MET A 5 9.55 -0.89 2.99
C MET A 5 8.88 -0.59 1.64
N ARG A 6 9.56 -0.92 0.53
CA ARG A 6 9.05 -0.67 -0.82
C ARG A 6 7.78 -1.48 -1.11
N ALA A 7 7.69 -2.70 -0.61
CA ALA A 7 6.50 -3.54 -0.76
C ALA A 7 5.31 -2.96 0.02
N GLU A 8 5.49 -2.58 1.29
CA GLU A 8 4.38 -2.02 2.09
C GLU A 8 3.90 -0.66 1.53
N VAL A 9 4.84 0.21 1.12
CA VAL A 9 4.49 1.48 0.46
C VAL A 9 3.71 1.22 -0.84
N SER A 10 4.19 0.31 -1.70
CA SER A 10 3.53 -0.01 -2.96
C SER A 10 2.11 -0.56 -2.75
N ILE A 11 1.92 -1.43 -1.76
CA ILE A 11 0.60 -1.95 -1.41
C ILE A 11 -0.34 -0.83 -0.96
N ALA A 12 0.13 0.06 -0.09
CA ALA A 12 -0.65 1.20 0.38
C ALA A 12 -1.02 2.16 -0.77
N VAL A 13 -0.06 2.49 -1.64
CA VAL A 13 -0.29 3.32 -2.83
C VAL A 13 -1.31 2.66 -3.73
N ASN A 14 -1.14 1.38 -4.08
CA ASN A 14 -2.08 0.65 -4.94
C ASN A 14 -3.49 0.59 -4.35
N PHE A 15 -3.61 0.45 -3.02
CA PHE A 15 -4.90 0.55 -2.34
C PHE A 15 -5.55 1.91 -2.53
N VAL A 16 -4.80 3.02 -2.39
CA VAL A 16 -5.31 4.37 -2.70
C VAL A 16 -5.72 4.49 -4.18
N LEU A 17 -4.88 4.03 -5.11
CA LEU A 17 -5.16 4.09 -6.54
C LEU A 17 -6.39 3.27 -6.95
N SER A 18 -6.73 2.21 -6.21
CA SER A 18 -7.91 1.37 -6.48
C SER A 18 -9.22 2.15 -6.49
N PHE A 19 -9.32 3.23 -5.71
CA PHE A 19 -10.48 4.13 -5.70
C PHE A 19 -10.53 5.08 -6.92
N LEU A 20 -9.39 5.29 -7.56
CA LEU A 20 -9.22 6.24 -8.67
C LEU A 20 -9.28 5.57 -10.03
N TYR A 21 -8.88 4.30 -10.12
CA TYR A 21 -9.00 3.52 -11.34
C TYR A 21 -10.47 3.46 -11.78
N ASN A 22 -10.68 3.57 -13.10
CA ASN A 22 -12.00 3.66 -13.74
C ASN A 22 -12.83 4.92 -13.39
N ARG A 23 -12.28 5.84 -12.57
CA ARG A 23 -12.87 7.15 -12.29
C ARG A 23 -12.09 8.28 -12.97
N LEU A 24 -10.77 8.15 -13.02
CA LEU A 24 -9.85 9.13 -13.62
C LEU A 24 -9.05 8.52 -14.78
N PRO A 25 -8.50 9.35 -15.69
CA PRO A 25 -7.64 8.86 -16.77
C PRO A 25 -6.45 8.06 -16.23
N ARG A 26 -6.29 6.80 -16.68
CA ARG A 26 -5.28 5.86 -16.18
C ARG A 26 -3.88 6.46 -16.12
N ARG A 27 -3.45 7.18 -17.15
CA ARG A 27 -2.14 7.85 -17.18
C ARG A 27 -1.95 8.83 -16.02
N ARG A 28 -2.99 9.59 -15.65
CA ARG A 28 -2.93 10.53 -14.52
C ARG A 28 -2.88 9.79 -13.18
N VAL A 29 -3.67 8.71 -13.03
CA VAL A 29 -3.65 7.86 -11.84
C VAL A 29 -2.26 7.26 -11.62
N ASN A 30 -1.64 6.76 -12.68
CA ASN A 30 -0.29 6.19 -12.61
C ASN A 30 0.76 7.22 -12.18
N LEU A 31 0.76 8.41 -12.80
CA LEU A 31 1.68 9.48 -12.43
C LEU A 31 1.50 9.91 -10.96
N PHE A 32 0.25 10.08 -10.53
CA PHE A 32 -0.07 10.37 -9.13
C PHE A 32 0.46 9.27 -8.19
N GLY A 33 0.28 8.00 -8.56
CA GLY A 33 0.80 6.87 -7.81
C GLY A 33 2.32 6.84 -7.69
N GLU A 34 3.02 7.03 -8.80
CA GLU A 34 4.49 7.10 -8.82
C GLU A 34 5.02 8.22 -7.92
N GLN A 35 4.38 9.40 -7.98
CA GLN A 35 4.76 10.54 -7.13
C GLN A 35 4.46 10.28 -5.65
N LEU A 36 3.29 9.72 -5.33
CA LEU A 36 2.92 9.40 -3.95
C LEU A 36 3.85 8.34 -3.35
N ASP A 37 4.22 7.31 -4.11
CA ASP A 37 5.19 6.29 -3.71
C ASP A 37 6.56 6.91 -3.36
N CYS A 38 7.06 7.78 -4.24
CA CYS A 38 8.31 8.49 -4.03
C CYS A 38 8.26 9.37 -2.78
N ASN A 39 7.19 10.15 -2.61
CA ASN A 39 7.02 11.05 -1.47
C ASN A 39 6.93 10.27 -0.15
N LEU A 40 6.17 9.16 -0.11
CA LEU A 40 6.05 8.31 1.07
C LEU A 40 7.37 7.64 1.43
N THR A 41 8.07 7.09 0.43
CA THR A 41 9.38 6.46 0.63
C THR A 41 10.39 7.46 1.21
N ALA A 42 10.40 8.69 0.70
CA ALA A 42 11.24 9.75 1.24
C ALA A 42 10.82 10.14 2.67
N LYS A 43 9.51 10.31 2.93
CA LYS A 43 8.96 10.62 4.27
C LYS A 43 9.40 9.56 5.29
N PHE A 44 9.36 8.28 4.93
CA PHE A 44 9.63 7.18 5.87
C PHE A 44 11.12 6.93 6.10
N GLN A 45 12.01 7.55 5.32
CA GLN A 45 13.44 7.44 5.51
C GLN A 45 13.85 7.92 6.92
N GLY A 46 14.65 7.12 7.62
CA GLY A 46 15.03 7.37 9.02
C GLY A 46 13.93 7.11 10.05
N HIS A 47 12.72 6.78 9.62
CA HIS A 47 11.55 6.50 10.47
C HIS A 47 10.96 5.11 10.20
N TRP A 48 11.80 4.15 9.81
CA TRP A 48 11.40 2.76 9.54
C TRP A 48 12.17 1.81 10.46
N TYR A 49 11.47 1.13 11.37
CA TYR A 49 12.07 0.35 12.44
C TYR A 49 11.56 -1.10 12.42
N PRO A 50 12.15 -2.00 11.62
CA PRO A 50 11.69 -3.40 11.51
C PRO A 50 11.63 -4.15 12.84
N ASP A 51 12.58 -3.89 13.74
CA ASP A 51 12.62 -4.54 15.07
C ASP A 51 11.58 -3.97 16.04
N GLN A 52 11.00 -2.81 15.74
CA GLN A 52 9.95 -2.15 16.53
C GLN A 52 8.90 -1.55 15.59
N PRO A 53 8.07 -2.36 14.89
CA PRO A 53 7.23 -1.90 13.79
C PRO A 53 6.32 -0.72 14.15
N LEU A 54 5.75 -0.73 15.36
CA LEU A 54 4.85 0.32 15.83
C LEU A 54 5.55 1.66 16.15
N LYS A 55 6.89 1.67 16.31
CA LYS A 55 7.64 2.90 16.52
C LYS A 55 7.51 3.78 15.29
N GLY A 56 6.95 4.98 15.46
CA GLY A 56 6.73 5.93 14.35
C GLY A 56 5.47 5.67 13.51
N THR A 57 4.58 4.75 13.92
CA THR A 57 3.32 4.48 13.18
C THR A 57 2.49 5.75 12.95
N ALA A 58 2.36 6.63 13.97
CA ALA A 58 1.63 7.88 13.83
C ALA A 58 2.26 8.85 12.80
N PHE A 59 3.58 8.80 12.62
CA PHE A 59 4.29 9.60 11.63
C PHE A 59 4.09 9.04 10.21
N ARG A 60 4.06 7.71 10.07
CA ARG A 60 3.86 7.02 8.79
C ARG A 60 2.40 6.88 8.38
N CYS A 61 1.49 7.07 9.32
CA CYS A 61 0.05 7.05 9.11
C CYS A 61 -0.35 8.07 8.03
N LEU A 62 -1.16 7.63 7.07
CA LEU A 62 -1.71 8.45 6.01
C LEU A 62 -3.22 8.65 6.27
N LYS A 63 -3.61 9.90 6.54
CA LYS A 63 -5.01 10.27 6.77
C LYS A 63 -5.61 10.89 5.50
N ILE A 64 -6.77 10.42 5.10
CA ILE A 64 -7.55 10.93 3.96
C ILE A 64 -8.94 11.31 4.48
N SER A 65 -9.20 12.60 4.59
CA SER A 65 -10.41 13.17 5.21
C SER A 65 -10.69 14.57 4.65
N GLY A 66 -10.97 14.65 3.35
CA GLY A 66 -11.28 15.92 2.67
C GLY A 66 -10.19 16.97 2.89
N GLU A 67 -10.57 18.13 3.43
CA GLU A 67 -9.65 19.24 3.74
C GLU A 67 -8.61 18.92 4.83
N GLN A 68 -8.86 17.90 5.66
CA GLN A 68 -7.97 17.47 6.76
C GLN A 68 -7.10 16.26 6.35
N SER A 69 -6.91 16.06 5.04
CA SER A 69 -6.04 15.00 4.50
C SER A 69 -4.57 15.34 4.69
N ASP A 70 -3.73 14.31 4.76
CA ASP A 70 -2.27 14.45 4.87
C ASP A 70 -1.74 15.26 3.67
N PRO A 71 -0.92 16.31 3.91
CA PRO A 71 -0.37 17.16 2.86
C PRO A 71 0.34 16.39 1.75
N ILE A 72 0.92 15.21 2.05
CA ILE A 72 1.66 14.43 1.07
C ILE A 72 0.79 13.96 -0.11
N LEU A 73 -0.52 13.72 0.11
CA LEU A 73 -1.47 13.44 -0.98
C LEU A 73 -1.68 14.66 -1.86
N LEU A 74 -1.80 15.84 -1.23
CA LEU A 74 -2.05 17.10 -1.92
C LEU A 74 -0.84 17.52 -2.75
N GLU A 75 0.35 17.32 -2.21
CA GLU A 75 1.63 17.56 -2.88
C GLU A 75 1.77 16.65 -4.10
N ALA A 76 1.53 15.34 -3.96
CA ALA A 76 1.60 14.41 -5.10
C ALA A 76 0.57 14.75 -6.19
N ALA A 77 -0.64 15.16 -5.82
CA ALA A 77 -1.64 15.62 -6.78
C ALA A 77 -1.18 16.88 -7.53
N LYS A 78 -0.66 17.87 -6.80
CA LYS A 78 -0.17 19.12 -7.36
C LYS A 78 1.02 18.91 -8.30
N GLU A 79 1.99 18.09 -7.92
CA GLU A 79 3.19 17.78 -8.70
C GLU A 79 2.87 17.07 -10.02
N THR A 80 1.78 16.30 -10.05
CA THR A 80 1.34 15.54 -11.23
C THR A 80 0.25 16.25 -12.04
N GLY A 81 -0.17 17.45 -11.61
CA GLY A 81 -1.22 18.24 -12.25
C GLY A 81 -2.62 17.62 -12.12
N LEU A 82 -2.83 16.77 -11.12
CA LEU A 82 -4.15 16.25 -10.77
C LEU A 82 -4.88 17.26 -9.88
N ASP A 83 -6.10 17.62 -10.26
CA ASP A 83 -6.94 18.51 -9.45
C ASP A 83 -7.27 17.86 -8.11
N VAL A 84 -7.00 18.58 -7.01
CA VAL A 84 -7.21 18.07 -5.65
C VAL A 84 -8.70 17.84 -5.38
N GLY A 85 -9.58 18.71 -5.88
CA GLY A 85 -11.02 18.55 -5.73
C GLY A 85 -11.50 17.27 -6.40
N GLU A 86 -11.04 17.00 -7.62
CA GLU A 86 -11.35 15.78 -8.36
C GLU A 86 -10.79 14.52 -7.68
N LEU A 87 -9.56 14.58 -7.16
CA LEU A 87 -8.98 13.49 -6.37
C LEU A 87 -9.87 13.16 -5.16
N MET A 88 -10.26 14.18 -4.39
CA MET A 88 -11.02 14.00 -3.14
C MET A 88 -12.45 13.53 -3.37
N LYS A 89 -13.05 13.78 -4.54
CA LYS A 89 -14.38 13.23 -4.89
C LYS A 89 -14.40 11.70 -5.00
N HIS A 90 -13.25 11.09 -5.31
CA HIS A 90 -13.16 9.65 -5.57
C HIS A 90 -12.57 8.87 -4.41
N LEU A 91 -11.83 9.54 -3.51
CA LEU A 91 -11.31 8.90 -2.31
C LEU A 91 -12.41 8.72 -1.24
N PRO A 92 -12.35 7.64 -0.45
CA PRO A 92 -13.27 7.45 0.66
C PRO A 92 -13.12 8.54 1.72
N GLN A 93 -14.24 8.99 2.29
CA GLN A 93 -14.21 9.88 3.45
C GLN A 93 -13.69 9.12 4.68
N ASN A 94 -12.84 9.78 5.46
CA ASN A 94 -12.32 9.28 6.74
C ASN A 94 -11.57 7.93 6.60
N LEU A 95 -10.70 7.83 5.60
CA LEU A 95 -9.76 6.73 5.48
C LEU A 95 -8.49 7.03 6.29
N THR A 96 -8.06 6.06 7.08
CA THR A 96 -6.75 6.06 7.76
C THR A 96 -5.98 4.83 7.31
N LEU A 97 -4.74 5.01 6.88
CA LEU A 97 -3.83 3.94 6.46
C LEU A 97 -2.62 3.93 7.38
N TRP A 98 -2.27 2.76 7.90
CA TRP A 98 -1.04 2.51 8.63
C TRP A 98 -0.11 1.70 7.75
N ILE A 99 1.12 2.19 7.58
CA ILE A 99 2.13 1.61 6.71
C ILE A 99 3.35 1.36 7.60
N ASP A 100 3.39 0.15 8.15
CA ASP A 100 4.34 -0.25 9.18
C ASP A 100 5.20 -1.43 8.68
N PRO A 101 6.42 -1.62 9.21
CA PRO A 101 7.23 -2.77 8.85
C PRO A 101 6.48 -4.10 9.02
N GLY A 102 6.29 -4.85 7.94
CA GLY A 102 5.60 -6.13 7.94
C GLY A 102 4.07 -6.06 7.90
N GLU A 103 3.45 -4.87 7.95
CA GLU A 103 1.99 -4.75 7.92
C GLU A 103 1.52 -3.48 7.22
N VAL A 104 0.50 -3.63 6.37
CA VAL A 104 -0.33 -2.50 5.91
C VAL A 104 -1.75 -2.74 6.37
N SER A 105 -2.34 -1.78 7.07
CA SER A 105 -3.72 -1.87 7.53
C SER A 105 -4.45 -0.55 7.33
N CYS A 106 -5.78 -0.61 7.27
CA CYS A 106 -6.61 0.56 7.01
C CYS A 106 -7.87 0.58 7.87
N ARG A 107 -8.45 1.76 8.04
CA ARG A 107 -9.80 1.94 8.56
C ARG A 107 -10.54 2.92 7.67
N VAL A 108 -11.71 2.51 7.19
CA VAL A 108 -12.61 3.35 6.39
C VAL A 108 -13.78 3.80 7.26
N GLY A 109 -13.99 5.11 7.37
CA GLY A 109 -15.05 5.69 8.19
C GLY A 109 -14.71 5.76 9.68
N GLU A 110 -15.41 6.63 10.41
CA GLU A 110 -15.15 6.87 11.84
C GLU A 110 -15.43 5.66 12.73
N LYS A 111 -16.42 4.85 12.34
CA LYS A 111 -16.85 3.63 13.05
C LYS A 111 -16.38 2.35 12.36
N GLY A 112 -15.51 2.44 11.36
CA GLY A 112 -14.98 1.28 10.66
C GLY A 112 -14.09 0.43 11.56
N SER A 113 -14.06 -0.88 11.31
CA SER A 113 -13.02 -1.75 11.87
C SER A 113 -11.70 -1.54 11.12
N VAL A 114 -10.59 -1.81 11.81
CA VAL A 114 -9.29 -1.90 11.15
C VAL A 114 -9.28 -3.18 10.31
N THR A 115 -8.89 -3.07 9.05
CA THR A 115 -8.75 -4.17 8.09
C THR A 115 -7.29 -4.27 7.68
N GLN A 116 -6.72 -5.47 7.77
CA GLN A 116 -5.37 -5.74 7.31
C GLN A 116 -5.37 -5.92 5.79
N LEU A 117 -4.56 -5.12 5.10
CA LEU A 117 -4.36 -5.18 3.65
C LEU A 117 -3.17 -6.06 3.29
N TYR A 118 -2.17 -6.14 4.17
CA TYR A 118 -0.97 -6.94 4.00
C TYR A 118 -0.39 -7.36 5.35
N SER A 119 0.15 -8.56 5.38
CA SER A 119 1.01 -9.10 6.45
C SER A 119 2.20 -9.79 5.82
N SER A 120 3.41 -9.53 6.31
CA SER A 120 4.59 -10.32 5.91
C SER A 120 4.46 -11.78 6.33
N GLU A 121 3.75 -12.07 7.42
CA GLU A 121 3.51 -13.44 7.88
C GLU A 121 2.62 -14.20 6.89
N THR A 122 1.50 -13.60 6.48
CA THR A 122 0.60 -14.19 5.47
C THR A 122 1.31 -14.33 4.13
N ALA A 123 2.04 -13.31 3.67
CA ALA A 123 2.76 -13.37 2.41
C ALA A 123 3.86 -14.45 2.40
N ALA A 124 4.52 -14.69 3.53
CA ALA A 124 5.50 -15.76 3.67
C ALA A 124 4.83 -17.15 3.64
N ALA A 125 3.68 -17.31 4.30
CA ALA A 125 2.90 -18.54 4.27
C ALA A 125 2.41 -18.88 2.85
N ASP A 126 1.79 -17.92 2.15
CA ASP A 126 1.31 -18.09 0.78
C ASP A 126 2.44 -18.49 -0.19
N SER A 127 3.62 -17.89 0.01
CA SER A 127 4.81 -18.19 -0.79
C SER A 127 5.33 -19.61 -0.53
N ALA A 128 5.32 -20.06 0.73
CA ALA A 128 5.72 -21.42 1.09
C ALA A 128 4.77 -22.47 0.50
N GLU A 129 3.45 -22.28 0.64
CA GLU A 129 2.44 -23.17 0.07
C GLU A 129 2.56 -23.28 -1.45
N SER A 130 2.78 -22.15 -2.14
CA SER A 130 2.95 -22.12 -3.60
C SER A 130 4.19 -22.89 -4.07
N LEU A 131 5.29 -22.82 -3.32
CA LEU A 131 6.52 -23.57 -3.61
C LEU A 131 6.34 -25.07 -3.39
N GLU A 132 5.65 -25.47 -2.33
CA GLU A 132 5.34 -26.88 -2.05
C GLU A 132 4.46 -27.49 -3.15
N GLN A 133 3.43 -26.77 -3.60
CA GLN A 133 2.56 -27.20 -4.70
C GLN A 133 3.33 -27.39 -6.01
N GLN A 134 4.24 -26.47 -6.35
CA GLN A 134 5.09 -26.60 -7.54
C GLN A 134 6.02 -27.81 -7.46
N GLN A 135 6.64 -28.08 -6.31
CA GLN A 135 7.52 -29.23 -6.12
C GLN A 135 6.75 -30.55 -6.25
N GLN A 136 5.57 -30.66 -5.64
CA GLN A 136 4.71 -31.85 -5.77
C GLN A 136 4.30 -32.09 -7.22
N GLN A 137 3.94 -31.04 -7.95
CA GLN A 137 3.55 -31.15 -9.36
C GLN A 137 4.72 -31.61 -10.24
N GLN A 138 5.94 -31.13 -9.99
CA GLN A 138 7.14 -31.57 -10.70
C GLN A 138 7.47 -33.05 -10.41
N GLN A 139 7.34 -33.50 -9.15
CA GLN A 139 7.57 -34.90 -8.79
C GLN A 139 6.55 -35.84 -9.46
N GLN A 140 5.27 -35.46 -9.51
CA GLN A 140 4.23 -36.24 -10.19
C GLN A 140 4.49 -36.36 -11.70
N GLN A 141 4.94 -35.29 -12.35
CA GLN A 141 5.29 -35.32 -13.78
C GLN A 141 6.49 -36.24 -14.07
N GLN A 142 7.49 -36.25 -13.20
CA GLN A 142 8.64 -37.16 -13.35
C GLN A 142 8.25 -38.64 -13.19
N GLN A 143 7.31 -38.94 -12.30
CA GLN A 143 6.80 -40.31 -12.09
C GLN A 143 5.94 -40.81 -13.26
N GLN A 144 5.29 -39.93 -14.02
CA GLN A 144 4.50 -40.31 -15.20
C GLN A 144 5.33 -40.52 -16.48
N GLN A 145 6.62 -40.16 -16.45
CA GLN A 145 7.55 -40.33 -17.57
C GLN A 145 8.39 -41.61 -17.48
N HIS A 146 8.20 -42.43 -16.43
CA HIS A 146 8.76 -43.77 -16.27
C HIS A 146 7.64 -44.82 -16.34
#